data_AF-A0A1H7WD58-F1
#
_entry.id   AF-A0A1H7WD58-F1
#
_cell.length_a   1.000
_cell.length_b   1.000
_cell.length_c   1.000
_cell.angle_alpha   90.00
_cell.angle_beta   90.00
_cell.angle_gamma   90.00
#
_symmetry.space_group_name_H-M   'P 1'
#
loop_
_entity.id
_entity.type
_entity.pdbx_description
1 polymer ?
#
loop_
_entity_poly.entity_id
_entity_poly.type
_entity_poly.pdbx_seq_one_letter_code
_entity_poly.pdbx_strand_id
1 'polypeptide(L)'
;MTEFIIDNGIVIDDIEDVVEGIAKLSGKSMPDPHTIKRFITKEKSTKFYIDDKCSCKMQPDRGTVYLWLDSGFTDFRGDPIMISLLNDKCGGYSGHYYGTMRVLADNVISFFPKNRRNISKNLGMLKGKYDKKISDREHSHIYDEQEYLIKSSNVESGGSIMADIIKNLDISFDESVNEDEVIPDITETSVDELQAPQMSDFEKKITVELLLEKIEAMEKYQEKLLGIIDEFNSVDRVRMKELEAENAEYKRALVEIRSHVAENYVDEKKQNSDNMSGHALLGHRGKILVLGDCSLDEKTLNGIAKTYGFERKDFDYETDYDKVMNFAGRLSYGGRYSAIILGACPHKVDLLGDYSSFIEKCKNDENLPDAFDARTFSGELKVTKESYKRVLEAIIRSLREKQAA
;
A
#
# COMPACT_ATOMS: atom_id res chain seq x y z
N MET A 1 -12.61 20.33 15.88
CA MET A 1 -12.61 18.86 15.75
C MET A 1 -11.23 18.45 15.31
N THR A 2 -10.58 17.59 16.09
CA THR A 2 -9.27 17.02 15.82
C THR A 2 -9.41 16.00 14.69
N GLU A 3 -8.71 16.20 13.56
CA GLU A 3 -8.69 15.25 12.45
C GLU A 3 -8.10 13.91 12.91
N PHE A 4 -8.82 12.80 12.71
CA PHE A 4 -8.35 11.47 13.09
C PHE A 4 -7.61 10.82 11.92
N ILE A 5 -6.28 10.92 11.95
CA ILE A 5 -5.41 10.45 10.88
C ILE A 5 -5.16 8.94 11.03
N ILE A 6 -5.55 8.16 10.03
CA ILE A 6 -5.29 6.71 9.97
C ILE A 6 -3.87 6.44 9.47
N ASP A 7 -3.50 7.09 8.36
CA ASP A 7 -2.23 6.93 7.65
C ASP A 7 -1.97 8.22 6.85
N ASN A 8 -0.78 8.38 6.25
CA ASN A 8 -0.43 9.56 5.46
C ASN A 8 -1.44 9.77 4.32
N GLY A 9 -2.19 10.88 4.41
CA GLY A 9 -3.23 11.24 3.43
C GLY A 9 -4.55 10.48 3.59
N ILE A 10 -4.77 9.74 4.68
CA ILE A 10 -6.04 9.06 4.98
C ILE A 10 -6.57 9.60 6.31
N VAL A 11 -7.67 10.36 6.24
CA VAL A 11 -8.22 11.10 7.38
C VAL A 11 -9.69 10.76 7.58
N ILE A 12 -10.08 10.47 8.81
CA ILE A 12 -11.48 10.46 9.23
C ILE A 12 -11.74 11.84 9.86
N ASP A 13 -12.57 12.64 9.20
CA ASP A 13 -12.80 14.05 9.57
C ASP A 13 -13.81 14.22 10.71
N ASP A 14 -14.71 13.25 10.88
CA ASP A 14 -15.62 13.13 12.04
C ASP A 14 -15.56 11.71 12.62
N ILE A 15 -14.62 11.49 13.52
CA ILE A 15 -14.43 10.17 14.15
C ILE A 15 -15.52 9.86 15.17
N GLU A 16 -16.13 10.88 15.79
CA GLU A 16 -17.16 10.73 16.81
C GLU A 16 -18.45 10.16 16.18
N ASP A 17 -18.89 10.71 15.05
CA ASP A 17 -20.04 10.19 14.30
C ASP A 17 -19.77 8.76 13.80
N VAL A 18 -18.54 8.47 13.35
CA VAL A 18 -18.15 7.13 12.89
C VAL A 18 -18.23 6.09 14.01
N VAL A 19 -17.66 6.36 15.19
CA VAL A 19 -17.70 5.38 16.29
C VAL A 19 -19.11 5.21 16.86
N GLU A 20 -19.89 6.29 16.96
CA GLU A 20 -21.29 6.22 17.37
C GLU A 20 -22.11 5.38 16.37
N GLY A 21 -21.86 5.59 15.08
CA GLY A 21 -22.45 4.84 13.99
C GLY A 21 -22.13 3.35 14.00
N ILE A 22 -20.85 3.01 14.18
CA ILE A 22 -20.39 1.62 14.28
C ILE A 22 -21.01 0.94 15.50
N ALA A 23 -21.07 1.62 16.65
CA ALA A 23 -21.71 1.09 17.85
C ALA A 23 -23.20 0.77 17.60
N LYS A 24 -23.93 1.69 16.97
CA LYS A 24 -25.34 1.50 16.60
C LYS A 24 -25.55 0.32 15.65
N LEU A 25 -24.70 0.17 14.62
CA LEU A 25 -24.82 -0.89 13.62
C LEU A 25 -24.42 -2.27 14.16
N SER A 26 -23.37 -2.32 14.98
CA SER A 26 -22.85 -3.56 15.58
C SER A 26 -23.64 -4.03 16.81
N GLY A 27 -24.35 -3.12 17.48
CA GLY A 27 -25.03 -3.38 18.74
C GLY A 27 -24.07 -3.54 19.93
N LYS A 28 -22.81 -3.13 19.78
CA LYS A 28 -21.77 -3.21 20.82
C LYS A 28 -21.59 -1.88 21.54
N SER A 29 -20.78 -1.90 22.61
CA SER A 29 -20.30 -0.67 23.24
C SER A 29 -19.57 0.21 22.22
N MET A 30 -19.51 1.51 22.48
CA MET A 30 -18.75 2.41 21.61
C MET A 30 -17.30 1.95 21.51
N PRO A 31 -16.79 1.67 20.30
CA PRO A 31 -15.42 1.22 20.13
C PRO A 31 -14.44 2.37 20.37
N ASP A 32 -13.24 2.08 20.87
CA ASP A 32 -12.15 3.05 20.92
C ASP A 32 -11.69 3.34 19.47
N PRO A 33 -11.67 4.61 19.03
CA PRO A 33 -11.10 5.01 17.75
C PRO A 33 -9.70 4.40 17.47
N HIS A 34 -8.86 4.25 18.49
CA HIS A 34 -7.52 3.69 18.34
C HIS A 34 -7.54 2.19 18.04
N THR A 35 -8.55 1.44 18.51
CA THR A 35 -8.77 0.04 18.13
C THR A 35 -9.05 -0.07 16.65
N ILE A 36 -9.96 0.76 16.12
CA ILE A 36 -10.27 0.82 14.68
C ILE A 36 -9.01 1.15 13.87
N LYS A 37 -8.26 2.18 14.29
CA LYS A 37 -7.01 2.54 13.62
C LYS A 37 -6.00 1.40 13.63
N ARG A 38 -5.83 0.73 14.78
CA ARG A 38 -4.93 -0.41 14.96
C ARG A 38 -5.32 -1.58 14.04
N PHE A 39 -6.60 -1.89 13.95
CA PHE A 39 -7.11 -2.92 13.05
C PHE A 39 -6.79 -2.59 11.60
N ILE A 40 -7.10 -1.37 11.16
CA ILE A 40 -6.85 -0.93 9.78
C ILE A 40 -5.36 -0.98 9.43
N THR A 41 -4.47 -0.63 10.36
CA THR A 41 -3.02 -0.55 10.07
C THR A 41 -2.28 -1.88 10.23
N LYS A 42 -2.72 -2.76 11.14
CA LYS A 42 -2.05 -4.05 11.41
C LYS A 42 -2.59 -5.19 10.57
N GLU A 43 -3.91 -5.28 10.40
CA GLU A 43 -4.51 -6.39 9.68
C GLU A 43 -4.35 -6.22 8.16
N LYS A 44 -4.18 -7.35 7.46
CA LYS A 44 -4.00 -7.34 6.01
C LYS A 44 -5.33 -7.05 5.31
N SER A 45 -5.25 -6.44 4.13
CA SER A 45 -6.40 -6.25 3.24
C SER A 45 -7.57 -5.47 3.85
N THR A 46 -7.30 -4.41 4.60
CA THR A 46 -8.31 -3.53 5.24
C THR A 46 -8.69 -2.31 4.41
N LYS A 47 -7.92 -2.02 3.35
CA LYS A 47 -8.08 -0.84 2.48
C LYS A 47 -8.59 -1.26 1.09
N PHE A 48 -9.74 -0.75 0.67
CA PHE A 48 -10.39 -1.07 -0.60
C PHE A 48 -10.65 0.18 -1.43
N TYR A 49 -9.96 0.32 -2.57
CA TYR A 49 -10.10 1.46 -3.46
C TYR A 49 -11.23 1.20 -4.46
N ILE A 50 -12.25 2.07 -4.48
CA ILE A 50 -13.51 1.88 -5.19
C ILE A 50 -13.70 2.97 -6.26
N ASP A 51 -14.06 2.57 -7.49
CA ASP A 51 -14.40 3.48 -8.59
C ASP A 51 -15.90 3.82 -8.68
N ASP A 52 -16.28 4.63 -9.65
CA ASP A 52 -17.66 5.07 -9.93
C ASP A 52 -18.63 3.92 -10.34
N LYS A 53 -18.10 2.72 -10.55
CA LYS A 53 -18.84 1.50 -10.86
C LYS A 53 -18.77 0.50 -9.71
N CYS A 54 -18.31 0.91 -8.53
CA CYS A 54 -18.10 0.04 -7.37
C CYS A 54 -17.09 -1.10 -7.63
N SER A 55 -16.21 -0.95 -8.63
CA SER A 55 -15.12 -1.90 -8.86
C SER A 55 -14.01 -1.67 -7.85
N CYS A 56 -13.54 -2.74 -7.23
CA CYS A 56 -12.51 -2.69 -6.20
C CYS A 56 -11.12 -3.01 -6.75
N LYS A 57 -10.15 -2.16 -6.36
CA LYS A 57 -8.72 -2.28 -6.63
C LYS A 57 -7.92 -2.25 -5.32
N MET A 58 -6.67 -2.73 -5.40
CA MET A 58 -5.75 -2.79 -4.26
C MET A 58 -4.80 -1.61 -4.13
N GLN A 59 -4.71 -0.82 -5.18
CA GLN A 59 -3.92 0.40 -5.20
C GLN A 59 -4.78 1.52 -5.78
N PRO A 60 -4.59 2.77 -5.33
CA PRO A 60 -5.30 3.90 -5.87
C PRO A 60 -4.91 4.10 -7.34
N ASP A 61 -5.87 4.46 -8.18
CA ASP A 61 -5.61 4.90 -9.54
C ASP A 61 -6.45 6.13 -9.91
N ARG A 62 -6.28 6.62 -11.14
CA ARG A 62 -6.99 7.82 -11.61
C ARG A 62 -8.52 7.68 -11.62
N GLY A 63 -9.04 6.45 -11.60
CA GLY A 63 -10.48 6.18 -11.58
C GLY A 63 -11.03 5.95 -10.18
N THR A 64 -10.19 5.89 -9.14
CA THR A 64 -10.64 5.69 -7.77
C THR A 64 -11.37 6.93 -7.26
N VAL A 65 -12.60 6.73 -6.79
CA VAL A 65 -13.46 7.77 -6.22
C VAL A 65 -13.48 7.68 -4.71
N TYR A 66 -13.62 6.46 -4.17
CA TYR A 66 -13.73 6.23 -2.74
C TYR A 66 -12.63 5.29 -2.23
N LEU A 67 -12.30 5.43 -0.96
CA LEU A 67 -11.56 4.44 -0.19
C LEU A 67 -12.48 3.91 0.91
N TRP A 68 -12.77 2.62 0.88
CA TRP A 68 -13.49 1.94 1.94
C TRP A 68 -12.49 1.27 2.87
N LEU A 69 -12.52 1.65 4.14
CA LEU A 69 -11.73 1.07 5.22
C LEU A 69 -12.59 0.06 5.98
N ASP A 70 -12.06 -1.13 6.18
CA ASP A 70 -12.67 -2.13 7.05
C ASP A 70 -12.46 -1.73 8.51
N SER A 71 -13.54 -1.40 9.22
CA SER A 71 -13.44 -0.99 10.62
C SER A 71 -13.06 -2.13 11.57
N GLY A 72 -13.16 -3.38 11.10
CA GLY A 72 -13.01 -4.58 11.92
C GLY A 72 -14.29 -5.01 12.62
N PHE A 73 -15.32 -4.15 12.68
CA PHE A 73 -16.61 -4.47 13.27
C PHE A 73 -17.60 -4.98 12.21
N THR A 74 -18.54 -5.81 12.65
CA THR A 74 -19.65 -6.31 11.85
C THR A 74 -20.98 -5.80 12.40
N ASP A 75 -22.00 -5.75 11.55
CA ASP A 75 -23.36 -5.51 11.98
C ASP A 75 -23.96 -6.76 12.66
N PHE A 76 -25.21 -6.65 13.12
CA PHE A 76 -25.96 -7.75 13.73
C PHE A 76 -26.17 -8.98 12.83
N ARG A 77 -25.92 -8.88 11.51
CA ARG A 77 -26.00 -10.00 10.55
C ARG A 77 -24.62 -10.59 10.25
N GLY A 78 -23.56 -10.04 10.82
CA GLY A 78 -22.19 -10.40 10.49
C GLY A 78 -21.66 -9.75 9.21
N ASP A 79 -22.38 -8.79 8.61
CA ASP A 79 -21.86 -8.04 7.47
C ASP A 79 -20.83 -7.01 7.97
N PRO A 80 -19.65 -6.88 7.33
CA PRO A 80 -18.61 -5.96 7.76
C PRO A 80 -19.04 -4.50 7.62
N ILE A 81 -18.75 -3.70 8.65
CA ILE A 81 -18.98 -2.26 8.68
C ILE A 81 -17.74 -1.56 8.12
N MET A 82 -17.96 -0.80 7.05
CA MET A 82 -16.91 -0.09 6.32
C MET A 82 -17.03 1.42 6.58
N ILE A 83 -15.90 2.12 6.55
CA ILE A 83 -15.80 3.58 6.59
C ILE A 83 -15.43 4.06 5.19
N SER A 84 -16.25 4.91 4.59
CA SER A 84 -16.10 5.42 3.24
C SER A 84 -15.53 6.83 3.23
N LEU A 85 -14.35 6.96 2.63
CA LEU A 85 -13.63 8.22 2.43
C LEU A 85 -13.68 8.61 0.96
N LEU A 86 -13.72 9.91 0.67
CA LEU A 86 -13.72 10.47 -0.67
C LEU A 86 -12.31 10.92 -1.07
N ASN A 87 -11.93 10.67 -2.32
CA ASN A 87 -10.66 11.13 -2.90
C ASN A 87 -10.65 12.67 -3.04
N ASP A 88 -9.63 13.32 -2.50
CA ASP A 88 -9.45 14.78 -2.52
C ASP A 88 -8.85 15.34 -3.83
N LYS A 89 -8.53 14.47 -4.80
CA LYS A 89 -7.84 14.74 -6.08
C LYS A 89 -6.37 15.19 -5.96
N CYS A 90 -5.87 15.37 -4.74
CA CYS A 90 -4.48 15.63 -4.40
C CYS A 90 -3.75 14.34 -3.97
N GLY A 91 -4.46 13.20 -3.94
CA GLY A 91 -3.92 11.89 -3.61
C GLY A 91 -4.26 11.43 -2.19
N GLY A 92 -4.99 12.24 -1.43
CA GLY A 92 -5.54 11.91 -0.12
C GLY A 92 -7.00 11.47 -0.16
N TYR A 93 -7.47 10.97 0.98
CA TYR A 93 -8.82 10.50 1.21
C TYR A 93 -9.32 11.03 2.54
N SER A 94 -10.49 11.66 2.53
CA SER A 94 -11.15 12.15 3.75
C SER A 94 -12.66 11.88 3.76
N GLY A 95 -13.22 11.70 4.94
CA GLY A 95 -14.65 11.54 5.16
C GLY A 95 -14.99 10.74 6.42
N HIS A 96 -16.29 10.59 6.68
CA HIS A 96 -16.82 9.96 7.87
C HIS A 96 -18.07 9.10 7.58
N TYR A 97 -18.38 8.84 6.31
CA TYR A 97 -19.53 7.97 6.01
C TYR A 97 -19.22 6.53 6.41
N TYR A 98 -20.21 5.82 6.95
CA TYR A 98 -20.04 4.43 7.35
C TYR A 98 -21.27 3.58 6.98
N GLY A 99 -21.08 2.26 6.98
CA GLY A 99 -22.15 1.30 6.77
C GLY A 99 -21.65 -0.01 6.19
N THR A 100 -22.55 -0.96 6.00
CA THR A 100 -22.21 -2.19 5.28
C THR A 100 -21.89 -1.88 3.82
N MET A 101 -21.13 -2.76 3.15
CA MET A 101 -20.82 -2.59 1.72
C MET A 101 -22.08 -2.38 0.85
N ARG A 102 -23.22 -2.94 1.25
CA ARG A 102 -24.50 -2.75 0.56
C ARG A 102 -25.01 -1.33 0.71
N VAL A 103 -25.05 -0.80 1.93
CA VAL A 103 -25.49 0.57 2.22
C VAL A 103 -24.61 1.57 1.47
N LEU A 104 -23.30 1.38 1.52
CA LEU A 104 -22.36 2.23 0.80
C LEU A 104 -22.54 2.13 -0.72
N ALA A 105 -22.73 0.93 -1.27
CA ALA A 105 -23.00 0.76 -2.70
C ALA A 105 -24.33 1.39 -3.15
N ASP A 106 -25.38 1.33 -2.32
CA ASP A 106 -26.66 1.98 -2.59
C ASP A 106 -26.50 3.52 -2.64
N ASN A 107 -25.65 4.09 -1.77
CA ASN A 107 -25.25 5.49 -1.85
C ASN A 107 -24.42 5.77 -3.13
N VAL A 108 -23.49 4.90 -3.53
CA VAL A 108 -22.78 5.04 -4.82
C VAL A 108 -23.78 5.04 -5.98
N ILE A 109 -24.85 4.24 -5.93
CA ILE A 109 -25.92 4.23 -6.95
C ILE A 109 -26.66 5.58 -7.00
N SER A 110 -26.89 6.25 -5.88
CA SER A 110 -27.55 7.56 -5.89
C SER A 110 -26.70 8.63 -6.57
N PHE A 111 -25.38 8.57 -6.45
CA PHE A 111 -24.45 9.48 -7.14
C PHE A 111 -24.19 9.09 -8.60
N PHE A 112 -24.19 7.78 -8.91
CA PHE A 112 -23.90 7.25 -10.25
C PHE A 112 -25.02 6.33 -10.79
N PRO A 113 -26.24 6.85 -11.00
CA PRO A 113 -27.41 6.03 -11.34
C PRO A 113 -27.26 5.28 -12.66
N LYS A 114 -26.51 5.83 -13.62
CA LYS A 114 -26.20 5.17 -14.91
C LYS A 114 -25.39 3.88 -14.75
N ASN A 115 -24.61 3.77 -13.67
CA ASN A 115 -23.75 2.62 -13.39
C ASN A 115 -24.45 1.55 -12.53
N ARG A 116 -25.73 1.71 -12.16
CA ARG A 116 -26.47 0.81 -11.24
C ARG A 116 -26.22 -0.68 -11.49
N ARG A 117 -26.37 -1.13 -12.74
CA ARG A 117 -26.17 -2.55 -13.10
C ARG A 117 -24.74 -3.03 -12.84
N ASN A 118 -23.75 -2.20 -13.15
CA ASN A 118 -22.35 -2.50 -12.91
C ASN A 118 -22.05 -2.49 -11.40
N ILE A 119 -22.60 -1.53 -10.66
CA ILE A 119 -22.42 -1.43 -9.21
C ILE A 119 -22.95 -2.69 -8.51
N SER A 120 -24.18 -3.12 -8.79
CA SER A 120 -24.73 -4.34 -8.18
C SER A 120 -23.91 -5.59 -8.52
N LYS A 121 -23.43 -5.72 -9.77
CA LYS A 121 -22.56 -6.83 -10.18
C LYS A 121 -21.21 -6.79 -9.47
N ASN A 122 -20.59 -5.61 -9.41
CA ASN A 122 -19.26 -5.43 -8.84
C ASN A 122 -19.27 -5.56 -7.31
N LEU A 123 -20.35 -5.18 -6.64
CA LEU A 123 -20.55 -5.40 -5.20
C LEU A 123 -20.50 -6.89 -4.85
N GLY A 124 -21.15 -7.75 -5.62
CA GLY A 124 -21.09 -9.20 -5.40
C GLY A 124 -19.68 -9.75 -5.56
N MET A 125 -18.95 -9.29 -6.59
CA MET A 125 -17.53 -9.66 -6.77
C MET A 125 -16.64 -9.10 -5.66
N LEU A 126 -16.93 -7.91 -5.15
CA LEU A 126 -16.21 -7.30 -4.03
C LEU A 126 -16.41 -8.12 -2.76
N LYS A 127 -17.64 -8.51 -2.41
CA LYS A 127 -17.90 -9.40 -1.26
C LYS A 127 -17.11 -10.71 -1.36
N GLY A 128 -17.18 -11.40 -2.50
CA GLY A 128 -16.41 -12.64 -2.68
C GLY A 128 -14.88 -12.43 -2.61
N LYS A 129 -14.37 -11.29 -3.11
CA LYS A 129 -12.96 -10.93 -2.95
C LYS A 129 -12.59 -10.60 -1.51
N TYR A 130 -13.52 -9.99 -0.76
CA TYR A 130 -13.35 -9.65 0.64
C TYR A 130 -13.24 -10.92 1.48
N ASP A 131 -14.21 -11.83 1.36
CA ASP A 131 -14.26 -13.10 2.11
C ASP A 131 -12.97 -13.91 1.90
N LYS A 132 -12.50 -13.98 0.65
CA LYS A 132 -11.23 -14.65 0.31
C LYS A 132 -9.99 -13.99 0.89
N LYS A 133 -10.03 -12.68 1.16
CA LYS A 133 -8.88 -11.94 1.69
C LYS A 133 -8.83 -11.96 3.21
N ILE A 134 -9.99 -12.03 3.86
CA ILE A 134 -10.06 -12.08 5.31
C ILE A 134 -9.78 -13.47 5.87
N SER A 135 -9.82 -14.53 5.04
CA SER A 135 -9.46 -15.88 5.45
C SER A 135 -8.00 -16.03 5.88
N ASP A 136 -7.13 -15.15 5.37
CA ASP A 136 -5.70 -15.18 5.63
C ASP A 136 -5.29 -14.20 6.75
N ARG A 137 -6.26 -13.55 7.40
CA ARG A 137 -6.02 -12.63 8.52
C ARG A 137 -5.86 -13.41 9.82
N GLU A 138 -5.13 -12.79 10.76
CA GLU A 138 -5.06 -13.30 12.13
C GLU A 138 -6.40 -13.05 12.84
N HIS A 139 -6.95 -11.84 12.68
CA HIS A 139 -8.29 -11.49 13.16
C HIS A 139 -9.18 -11.12 11.96
N SER A 140 -10.17 -11.97 11.67
CA SER A 140 -11.15 -11.64 10.62
C SER A 140 -11.94 -10.39 10.99
N HIS A 141 -12.40 -10.32 12.23
CA HIS A 141 -13.18 -9.21 12.82
C HIS A 141 -12.88 -9.06 14.31
N ILE A 142 -13.25 -7.91 14.87
CA ILE A 142 -13.21 -7.60 16.30
C ILE A 142 -14.54 -8.05 16.93
N TYR A 143 -14.51 -9.24 17.54
CA TYR A 143 -15.65 -9.76 18.31
C TYR A 143 -15.68 -9.17 19.73
N ASP A 144 -14.53 -9.19 20.39
CA ASP A 144 -14.29 -8.55 21.67
C ASP A 144 -13.08 -7.60 21.54
N GLU A 145 -13.26 -6.36 21.95
CA GLU A 145 -12.25 -5.31 21.81
C GLU A 145 -11.06 -5.52 22.76
N GLN A 146 -11.30 -5.98 23.98
CA GLN A 146 -10.25 -6.24 24.96
C GLN A 146 -9.41 -7.45 24.53
N GLU A 147 -10.07 -8.51 24.09
CA GLU A 147 -9.40 -9.71 23.56
C GLU A 147 -8.52 -9.38 22.36
N TYR A 148 -9.03 -8.57 21.41
CA TYR A 148 -8.27 -8.10 20.26
C TYR A 148 -7.04 -7.27 20.68
N LEU A 149 -7.19 -6.36 21.65
CA LEU A 149 -6.08 -5.56 22.15
C LEU A 149 -5.01 -6.40 22.86
N ILE A 150 -5.41 -7.41 23.64
CA ILE A 150 -4.49 -8.34 24.32
C ILE A 150 -3.71 -9.15 23.29
N LYS A 151 -4.41 -9.78 22.33
CA LYS A 151 -3.78 -10.59 21.27
C LYS A 151 -2.83 -9.75 20.43
N SER A 152 -3.28 -8.59 19.97
CA SER A 152 -2.48 -7.68 19.14
C SER A 152 -1.27 -7.06 19.86
N SER A 153 -1.24 -7.07 21.19
CA SER A 153 -0.12 -6.56 22.01
C SER A 153 0.86 -7.68 22.42
N ASN A 154 0.38 -8.90 22.62
CA ASN A 154 1.22 -10.07 22.91
C ASN A 154 2.08 -10.48 21.70
N VAL A 155 1.64 -10.20 20.48
CA VAL A 155 2.45 -10.39 19.26
C VAL A 155 3.57 -9.35 19.15
N GLU A 156 3.36 -8.13 19.64
CA GLU A 156 4.38 -7.06 19.65
C GLU A 156 5.42 -7.24 20.77
N SER A 157 4.98 -7.79 21.90
CA SER A 157 5.84 -8.11 23.04
C SER A 157 6.33 -9.54 22.90
N GLY A 158 7.27 -9.80 21.99
CA GLY A 158 7.96 -11.10 21.94
C GLY A 158 8.37 -11.50 23.37
N GLY A 159 7.70 -12.52 23.92
CA GLY A 159 7.83 -13.01 25.29
C GLY A 159 8.18 -11.94 26.34
N SER A 160 7.19 -11.26 26.92
CA SER A 160 7.46 -10.47 28.13
C SER A 160 8.10 -11.36 29.20
N ILE A 161 9.07 -10.83 29.95
CA ILE A 161 9.67 -11.49 31.13
C ILE A 161 8.58 -12.00 32.09
N MET A 162 7.44 -11.31 32.16
CA MET A 162 6.28 -11.73 32.95
C MET A 162 5.66 -13.04 32.45
N ALA A 163 5.60 -13.25 31.13
CA ALA A 163 5.11 -14.48 30.53
C ALA A 163 6.04 -15.66 30.85
N ASP A 164 7.36 -15.45 30.84
CA ASP A 164 8.34 -16.47 31.25
C ASP A 164 8.27 -16.76 32.76
N ILE A 165 8.05 -15.75 33.59
CA ILE A 165 7.84 -15.92 35.04
C ILE A 165 6.57 -16.74 35.31
N ILE A 166 5.46 -16.47 34.62
CA ILE A 166 4.20 -17.22 34.77
C ILE A 166 4.37 -18.66 34.28
N LYS A 167 5.11 -18.88 33.18
CA LYS A 167 5.38 -20.22 32.66
C LYS A 167 6.29 -21.04 33.58
N ASN A 168 7.12 -20.37 34.38
CA ASN A 168 7.97 -20.98 35.41
C ASN A 168 7.26 -21.12 36.77
N LEU A 169 6.06 -20.57 36.92
CA LEU A 169 5.18 -20.88 38.04
C LEU A 169 4.42 -22.15 37.68
N ASP A 170 4.89 -23.28 38.22
CA ASP A 170 4.35 -24.63 38.03
C ASP A 170 2.95 -24.74 38.67
N ILE A 171 1.97 -24.03 38.11
CA ILE A 171 0.59 -24.00 38.57
C ILE A 171 -0.18 -25.06 37.79
N SER A 172 -0.34 -26.23 38.39
CA SER A 172 -1.29 -27.23 37.94
C SER A 172 -2.70 -26.81 38.37
N PHE A 173 -3.59 -26.58 37.41
CA PHE A 173 -5.02 -26.57 37.67
C PHE A 173 -5.52 -28.01 37.53
N ASP A 174 -6.08 -28.57 38.60
CA ASP A 174 -6.78 -29.84 38.52
C ASP A 174 -8.02 -29.68 37.65
N GLU A 175 -8.02 -30.34 36.49
CA GLU A 175 -9.23 -30.56 35.70
C GLU A 175 -10.14 -31.55 36.44
N SER A 176 -11.18 -31.03 37.09
CA SER A 176 -12.42 -31.75 37.40
C SER A 176 -13.47 -30.70 37.83
N VAL A 177 -14.74 -30.70 37.42
CA VAL A 177 -15.66 -31.80 37.08
C VAL A 177 -16.68 -31.30 36.04
N ASN A 178 -17.12 -32.22 35.19
CA ASN A 178 -18.20 -32.16 34.20
C ASN A 178 -19.34 -31.16 34.49
N GLU A 179 -19.59 -30.29 33.51
CA GLU A 179 -20.88 -29.62 33.30
C GLU A 179 -21.89 -30.68 32.82
N ASP A 180 -22.72 -31.19 33.73
CA ASP A 180 -24.06 -31.75 33.45
C ASP A 180 -24.71 -32.18 34.78
N GLU A 181 -25.16 -31.23 35.59
CA GLU A 181 -26.25 -31.51 36.53
C GLU A 181 -27.35 -30.44 36.41
N VAL A 182 -28.51 -30.94 36.01
CA VAL A 182 -29.81 -30.27 35.95
C VAL A 182 -30.11 -29.62 37.29
N ILE A 183 -30.35 -28.30 37.29
CA ILE A 183 -30.86 -27.57 38.45
C ILE A 183 -32.22 -28.16 38.83
N PRO A 184 -32.37 -28.85 39.99
CA PRO A 184 -33.69 -29.15 40.51
C PRO A 184 -34.21 -27.90 41.22
N ASP A 185 -35.48 -27.60 41.00
CA ASP A 185 -36.24 -26.61 41.75
C ASP A 185 -36.25 -27.00 43.25
N ILE A 186 -35.48 -26.30 44.09
CA ILE A 186 -35.45 -26.54 45.53
C ILE A 186 -36.37 -25.53 46.20
N THR A 187 -37.56 -26.03 46.53
CA THR A 187 -38.48 -25.43 47.50
C THR A 187 -37.78 -25.18 48.84
N GLU A 188 -38.02 -24.00 49.41
CA GLU A 188 -37.56 -23.53 50.71
C GLU A 188 -37.53 -24.65 51.77
N THR A 189 -36.33 -25.05 52.21
CA THR A 189 -36.15 -25.71 53.50
C THR A 189 -34.84 -25.25 54.12
N SER A 190 -34.91 -24.89 55.41
CA SER A 190 -33.94 -24.20 56.25
C SER A 190 -32.51 -24.75 56.17
N VAL A 191 -31.57 -23.87 55.80
CA VAL A 191 -30.12 -24.11 55.90
C VAL A 191 -29.65 -23.68 57.29
N ASP A 192 -29.19 -24.64 58.10
CA ASP A 192 -28.38 -24.36 59.28
C ASP A 192 -27.04 -23.77 58.81
N GLU A 193 -26.76 -22.53 59.24
CA GLU A 193 -25.52 -21.81 58.94
C GLU A 193 -24.30 -22.52 59.57
N LEU A 194 -23.44 -23.10 58.74
CA LEU A 194 -22.09 -23.47 59.14
C LEU A 194 -21.28 -22.18 59.37
N GLN A 195 -21.15 -21.78 60.64
CA GLN A 195 -20.35 -20.62 61.03
C GLN A 195 -18.85 -20.87 60.76
N ALA A 196 -18.22 -19.95 60.01
CA ALA A 196 -16.77 -19.90 59.84
C ALA A 196 -16.07 -19.78 61.21
N PRO A 197 -14.89 -20.39 61.41
CA PRO A 197 -14.16 -20.32 62.68
C PRO A 197 -13.89 -18.86 63.06
N GLN A 198 -14.39 -18.45 64.22
CA GLN A 198 -14.28 -17.09 64.74
C GLN A 198 -12.82 -16.85 65.20
N MET A 199 -12.05 -16.17 64.35
CA MET A 199 -10.70 -15.69 64.69
C MET A 199 -10.79 -14.68 65.85
N SER A 200 -9.89 -14.79 66.83
CA SER A 200 -9.84 -13.87 67.96
C SER A 200 -9.49 -12.45 67.52
N ASP A 201 -9.94 -11.43 68.28
CA ASP A 201 -9.68 -10.03 67.93
C ASP A 201 -8.18 -9.70 67.88
N PHE A 202 -7.35 -10.47 68.59
CA PHE A 202 -5.90 -10.39 68.54
C PHE A 202 -5.33 -10.88 67.20
N GLU A 203 -5.82 -12.00 66.68
CA GLU A 203 -5.40 -12.55 65.38
C GLU A 203 -5.86 -11.67 64.21
N LYS A 204 -7.06 -11.08 64.31
CA LYS A 204 -7.54 -10.09 63.33
C LYS A 204 -6.62 -8.88 63.28
N LYS A 205 -6.19 -8.38 64.44
CA LYS A 205 -5.28 -7.24 64.52
C LYS A 205 -3.91 -7.54 63.90
N ILE A 206 -3.33 -8.71 64.19
CA ILE A 206 -2.06 -9.16 63.58
C ILE A 206 -2.19 -9.28 62.06
N THR A 207 -3.30 -9.82 61.58
CA THR A 207 -3.53 -10.02 60.14
C THR A 207 -3.68 -8.68 59.42
N VAL A 208 -4.36 -7.71 60.03
CA VAL A 208 -4.49 -6.35 59.49
C VAL A 208 -3.14 -5.63 59.45
N GLU A 209 -2.32 -5.73 60.50
CA GLU A 209 -0.97 -5.12 60.51
C GLU A 209 -0.07 -5.71 59.41
N LEU A 210 -0.08 -7.04 59.23
CA LEU A 210 0.66 -7.71 58.15
C LEU A 210 0.16 -7.30 56.75
N LEU A 211 -1.15 -7.09 56.59
CA LEU A 211 -1.71 -6.62 55.32
C LEU A 211 -1.29 -5.18 55.03
N LEU A 212 -1.26 -4.30 56.03
CA LEU A 212 -0.81 -2.91 55.88
C LEU A 212 0.67 -2.82 55.50
N GLU A 213 1.55 -3.58 56.16
CA GLU A 213 2.97 -3.66 55.77
C GLU A 213 3.14 -4.13 54.32
N LYS A 214 2.31 -5.09 53.88
CA LYS A 214 2.36 -5.60 52.51
C LYS A 214 1.86 -4.57 51.50
N ILE A 215 0.85 -3.78 51.84
CA ILE A 215 0.37 -2.67 51.01
C ILE A 215 1.46 -1.59 50.88
N GLU A 216 2.10 -1.17 51.97
CA GLU A 216 3.20 -0.19 51.93
C GLU A 216 4.39 -0.68 51.07
N ALA A 217 4.74 -1.98 51.18
CA ALA A 217 5.77 -2.57 50.34
C ALA A 217 5.38 -2.56 48.85
N MET A 218 4.09 -2.75 48.54
CA MET A 218 3.55 -2.72 47.18
C MET A 218 3.57 -1.29 46.60
N GLU A 219 3.17 -0.29 47.38
CA GLU A 219 3.20 1.12 46.99
C GLU A 219 4.63 1.57 46.65
N LYS A 220 5.61 1.22 47.50
CA LYS A 220 7.03 1.52 47.25
C LYS A 220 7.56 0.86 45.97
N TYR A 221 7.08 -0.33 45.63
CA TYR A 221 7.45 -1.01 44.40
C TYR A 221 6.82 -0.35 43.17
N GLN A 222 5.58 0.12 43.26
CA GLN A 222 4.91 0.88 42.21
C GLN A 222 5.63 2.20 41.91
N GLU A 223 6.03 2.95 42.95
CA GLU A 223 6.82 4.18 42.77
C GLU A 223 8.15 3.92 42.05
N LYS A 224 8.83 2.83 42.40
CA LYS A 224 10.08 2.43 41.72
C LYS A 224 9.85 2.14 40.23
N LEU A 225 8.78 1.44 39.88
CA LEU A 225 8.44 1.14 38.48
C LEU A 225 8.10 2.39 37.69
N LEU A 226 7.32 3.30 38.28
CA LEU A 226 6.97 4.59 37.68
C LEU A 226 8.23 5.41 37.37
N GLY A 227 9.21 5.45 38.28
CA GLY A 227 10.48 6.14 38.05
C GLY A 227 11.27 5.59 36.86
N ILE A 228 11.29 4.27 36.67
CA ILE A 228 11.97 3.63 35.54
C ILE A 228 11.26 3.98 34.21
N ILE A 229 9.93 3.99 34.21
CA ILE A 229 9.13 4.36 33.03
C ILE A 229 9.38 5.82 32.63
N ASP A 230 9.43 6.74 33.59
CA ASP A 230 9.72 8.15 33.34
C ASP A 230 11.13 8.38 32.78
N GLU A 231 12.12 7.66 33.31
CA GLU A 231 13.50 7.70 32.80
C GLU A 231 13.55 7.24 31.33
N PHE A 232 12.92 6.11 31.01
CA PHE A 232 12.87 5.57 29.65
C PHE A 232 12.17 6.53 28.67
N ASN A 233 11.01 7.08 29.06
CA ASN A 233 10.27 8.05 28.27
C ASN A 233 11.06 9.34 28.01
N SER A 234 11.87 9.78 28.98
CA SER A 234 12.71 10.97 28.84
C SER A 234 13.84 10.76 27.80
N VAL A 235 14.48 9.59 27.83
CA VAL A 235 15.57 9.22 26.91
C VAL A 235 15.04 9.08 25.48
N ASP A 236 13.90 8.41 25.29
CA ASP A 236 13.29 8.26 23.97
C ASP A 236 12.86 9.60 23.39
N ARG A 237 12.34 10.53 24.20
CA ARG A 237 12.03 11.90 23.74
C ARG A 237 13.25 12.66 23.24
N VAL A 238 14.40 12.50 23.90
CA VAL A 238 15.66 13.14 23.46
C VAL A 238 16.11 12.52 22.14
N ARG A 239 16.13 11.19 22.05
CA ARG A 239 16.55 10.48 20.83
C ARG A 239 15.65 10.77 19.63
N MET A 240 14.34 10.89 19.84
CA MET A 240 13.40 11.27 18.79
C MET A 240 13.67 12.70 18.26
N LYS A 241 13.99 13.66 19.14
CA LYS A 241 14.36 15.01 18.72
C LYS A 241 15.66 15.05 17.91
N GLU A 242 16.65 14.23 18.26
CA GLU A 242 17.90 14.11 17.51
C GLU A 242 17.66 13.56 16.09
N LEU A 243 16.87 12.48 15.98
CA LEU A 243 16.51 11.88 14.69
C LEU A 243 15.64 12.81 13.82
N GLU A 244 14.78 13.63 14.42
CA GLU A 244 14.01 14.65 13.71
C GLU A 244 14.93 15.76 13.15
N ALA A 245 15.93 16.19 13.91
CA ALA A 245 16.91 17.17 13.46
C ALA A 245 17.76 16.64 12.31
N GLU A 246 18.24 15.40 12.40
CA GLU A 246 19.02 14.75 11.34
C GLU A 246 18.19 14.58 10.06
N ASN A 247 16.92 14.15 10.18
CA ASN A 247 16.00 14.05 9.04
C ASN A 247 15.71 15.42 8.40
N ALA A 248 15.66 16.50 9.18
CA ALA A 248 15.49 17.83 8.63
C ALA A 248 16.70 18.26 7.78
N GLU A 249 17.91 17.87 8.18
CA GLU A 249 19.14 18.13 7.43
C GLU A 249 19.20 17.34 6.12
N TYR A 250 18.89 16.04 6.14
CA TYR A 250 18.80 15.24 4.91
C TYR A 250 17.76 15.79 3.93
N LYS A 251 16.61 16.26 4.44
CA LYS A 251 15.59 16.91 3.60
C LYS A 251 16.11 18.17 2.93
N ARG A 252 16.88 19.01 3.65
CA ARG A 252 17.49 20.22 3.08
C ARG A 252 18.50 19.86 1.99
N ALA A 253 19.40 18.91 2.26
CA ALA A 253 20.38 18.45 1.28
C ALA A 253 19.71 17.89 0.01
N LEU A 254 18.61 17.13 0.15
CA LEU A 254 17.85 16.63 -1.01
C LEU A 254 17.19 17.74 -1.84
N VAL A 255 16.70 18.80 -1.19
CA VAL A 255 16.16 19.97 -1.90
C VAL A 255 17.25 20.69 -2.68
N GLU A 256 18.43 20.85 -2.08
CA GLU A 256 19.58 21.50 -2.70
C GLU A 256 20.13 20.69 -3.89
N ILE A 257 20.20 19.36 -3.77
CA ILE A 257 20.54 18.48 -4.89
C ILE A 257 19.51 18.62 -6.02
N ARG A 258 18.21 18.66 -5.70
CA ARG A 258 17.16 18.82 -6.70
C ARG A 258 17.19 20.17 -7.40
N SER A 259 17.46 21.26 -6.68
CA SER A 259 17.60 22.59 -7.28
C SER A 259 18.82 22.63 -8.20
N HIS A 260 19.95 22.09 -7.76
CA HIS A 260 21.17 22.06 -8.57
C HIS A 260 21.01 21.21 -9.84
N VAL A 261 20.33 20.06 -9.75
CA VAL A 261 20.00 19.24 -10.93
C VAL A 261 19.04 19.98 -11.87
N ALA A 262 18.06 20.72 -11.34
CA ALA A 262 17.11 21.49 -12.15
C ALA A 262 17.78 22.67 -12.86
N GLU A 263 18.68 23.39 -12.20
CA GLU A 263 19.46 24.48 -12.79
C GLU A 263 20.34 23.97 -13.94
N ASN A 264 21.08 22.89 -13.72
CA ASN A 264 21.89 22.26 -14.75
C ASN A 264 21.04 21.74 -15.94
N TYR A 265 19.85 21.18 -15.68
CA TYR A 265 18.92 20.75 -16.74
C TYR A 265 18.34 21.92 -17.56
N VAL A 266 18.16 23.09 -16.96
CA VAL A 266 17.63 24.28 -17.63
C VAL A 266 18.69 24.91 -18.53
N ASP A 267 19.94 24.94 -18.08
CA ASP A 267 21.06 25.43 -18.88
C ASP A 267 21.37 24.49 -20.07
N GLU A 268 21.32 23.17 -19.89
CA GLU A 268 21.42 22.19 -20.99
C GLU A 268 20.27 22.33 -22.00
N LYS A 269 19.05 22.68 -21.56
CA LYS A 269 17.90 22.90 -22.45
C LYS A 269 18.00 24.18 -23.26
N LYS A 270 18.49 25.27 -22.66
CA LYS A 270 18.67 26.56 -23.37
C LYS A 270 19.72 26.47 -24.48
N GLN A 271 20.77 25.67 -24.30
CA GLN A 271 21.77 25.45 -25.35
C GLN A 271 21.26 24.54 -26.49
N ASN A 272 20.32 23.62 -26.22
CA ASN A 272 19.80 22.66 -27.19
C ASN A 272 18.51 23.10 -27.94
N SER A 273 17.77 24.09 -27.43
CA SER A 273 16.48 24.51 -28.03
C SER A 273 16.61 25.30 -29.33
N ASP A 274 17.75 25.91 -29.60
CA ASP A 274 17.89 26.85 -30.72
C ASP A 274 18.10 26.19 -32.09
N ASN A 275 18.12 24.84 -32.21
CA ASN A 275 18.49 24.21 -33.48
C ASN A 275 17.90 22.82 -33.83
N MET A 276 16.72 22.42 -33.31
CA MET A 276 16.31 21.00 -33.42
C MET A 276 14.88 20.73 -33.90
N SER A 277 14.73 20.56 -35.21
CA SER A 277 13.67 19.72 -35.77
C SER A 277 14.25 18.33 -36.09
N GLY A 278 13.99 17.35 -35.22
CA GLY A 278 14.39 15.94 -35.46
C GLY A 278 13.84 15.38 -36.79
N HIS A 279 12.67 15.85 -37.22
CA HIS A 279 12.07 15.52 -38.52
C HIS A 279 12.99 15.89 -39.70
N ALA A 280 13.65 17.06 -39.64
CA ALA A 280 14.55 17.50 -40.71
C ALA A 280 15.83 16.63 -40.81
N LEU A 281 16.23 15.98 -39.72
CA LEU A 281 17.43 15.13 -39.68
C LEU A 281 17.23 13.75 -40.34
N LEU A 282 15.98 13.33 -40.56
CA LEU A 282 15.65 12.03 -41.14
C LEU A 282 15.72 11.99 -42.68
N GLY A 283 15.88 13.14 -43.34
CA GLY A 283 16.00 13.24 -44.80
C GLY A 283 14.74 12.78 -45.56
N HIS A 284 14.86 12.51 -46.87
CA HIS A 284 13.68 12.34 -47.74
C HIS A 284 12.90 11.02 -47.50
N ARG A 285 13.48 9.98 -46.89
CA ARG A 285 12.83 8.66 -46.75
C ARG A 285 13.22 7.85 -45.50
N GLY A 286 13.65 8.49 -44.43
CA GLY A 286 14.07 7.80 -43.20
C GLY A 286 12.98 7.74 -42.14
N LYS A 287 12.48 6.55 -41.79
CA LYS A 287 11.65 6.35 -40.60
C LYS A 287 12.44 5.77 -39.43
N ILE A 288 11.94 5.92 -38.21
CA ILE A 288 12.44 5.25 -37.01
C ILE A 288 11.52 4.09 -36.69
N LEU A 289 12.08 2.88 -36.60
CA LEU A 289 11.34 1.68 -36.23
C LEU A 289 11.45 1.44 -34.73
N VAL A 290 10.33 1.16 -34.06
CA VAL A 290 10.32 0.78 -32.64
C VAL A 290 9.87 -0.67 -32.51
N LEU A 291 10.76 -1.52 -32.00
CA LEU A 291 10.56 -2.96 -31.83
C LEU A 291 10.60 -3.35 -30.35
N GLY A 292 9.71 -4.26 -29.96
CA GLY A 292 9.72 -4.89 -28.64
C GLY A 292 8.59 -4.43 -27.72
N ASP A 293 8.47 -5.11 -26.59
CA ASP A 293 7.39 -4.87 -25.63
C ASP A 293 7.49 -3.44 -25.06
N CYS A 294 6.39 -2.70 -25.20
CA CYS A 294 6.30 -1.31 -24.82
C CYS A 294 5.22 -1.14 -23.74
N SER A 295 5.65 -0.66 -22.58
CA SER A 295 4.75 -0.34 -21.47
C SER A 295 3.95 0.96 -21.67
N LEU A 296 4.18 1.66 -22.78
CA LEU A 296 3.59 2.97 -23.10
C LEU A 296 2.71 2.88 -24.34
N ASP A 297 1.62 3.63 -24.35
CA ASP A 297 0.76 3.76 -25.52
C ASP A 297 1.41 4.65 -26.60
N GLU A 298 1.13 4.35 -27.87
CA GLU A 298 1.67 5.09 -29.02
C GLU A 298 1.43 6.60 -28.94
N LYS A 299 0.31 7.04 -28.33
CA LYS A 299 0.02 8.48 -28.16
C LYS A 299 1.01 9.14 -27.22
N THR A 300 1.41 8.47 -26.13
CA THR A 300 2.42 8.98 -25.20
C THR A 300 3.80 9.01 -25.85
N LEU A 301 4.17 7.97 -26.62
CA LEU A 301 5.44 7.94 -27.35
C LEU A 301 5.52 9.08 -28.37
N ASN A 302 4.48 9.26 -29.19
CA ASN A 302 4.40 10.37 -30.13
C ASN A 302 4.42 11.74 -29.45
N GLY A 303 3.78 11.87 -28.28
CA GLY A 303 3.80 13.09 -27.48
C GLY A 303 5.21 13.47 -27.02
N ILE A 304 6.00 12.47 -26.61
CA ILE A 304 7.42 12.66 -26.25
C ILE A 304 8.24 12.97 -27.52
N ALA A 305 8.08 12.21 -28.59
CA ALA A 305 8.83 12.41 -29.83
C ALA A 305 8.64 13.83 -30.41
N LYS A 306 7.44 14.40 -30.28
CA LYS A 306 7.14 15.77 -30.70
C LYS A 306 7.98 16.82 -29.96
N THR A 307 8.33 16.59 -28.69
CA THR A 307 9.20 17.54 -27.95
C THR A 307 10.65 17.53 -28.44
N TYR A 308 11.05 16.50 -29.19
CA TYR A 308 12.35 16.37 -29.84
C TYR A 308 12.29 16.73 -31.33
N GLY A 309 11.16 17.29 -31.79
CA GLY A 309 10.98 17.80 -33.15
C GLY A 309 10.70 16.71 -34.20
N PHE A 310 10.34 15.49 -33.80
CA PHE A 310 9.88 14.45 -34.71
C PHE A 310 8.35 14.49 -34.88
N GLU A 311 7.87 14.03 -36.04
CA GLU A 311 6.45 13.90 -36.34
C GLU A 311 5.96 12.45 -36.19
N ARG A 312 4.65 12.27 -36.00
CA ARG A 312 4.05 10.93 -35.91
C ARG A 312 4.35 10.05 -37.12
N LYS A 313 4.48 10.63 -38.31
CA LYS A 313 4.75 9.91 -39.57
C LYS A 313 6.17 9.33 -39.63
N ASP A 314 7.05 9.80 -38.75
CA ASP A 314 8.46 9.40 -38.69
C ASP A 314 8.64 8.07 -37.96
N PHE A 315 7.63 7.58 -37.24
CA PHE A 315 7.71 6.34 -36.48
C PHE A 315 6.80 5.25 -37.05
N ASP A 316 7.34 4.04 -37.13
CA ASP A 316 6.56 2.80 -37.26
C ASP A 316 6.72 2.02 -35.93
N TYR A 317 5.61 1.75 -35.24
CA TYR A 317 5.58 0.98 -34.00
C TYR A 317 5.14 -0.45 -34.31
N GLU A 318 5.98 -1.44 -33.99
CA GLU A 318 5.63 -2.85 -34.14
C GLU A 318 5.80 -3.55 -32.79
N THR A 319 4.69 -3.62 -32.05
CA THR A 319 4.60 -4.19 -30.70
C THR A 319 4.07 -5.62 -30.69
N ASP A 320 3.76 -6.19 -31.86
CA ASP A 320 3.03 -7.46 -31.99
C ASP A 320 3.97 -8.64 -32.26
N TYR A 321 3.89 -9.67 -31.41
CA TYR A 321 4.81 -10.82 -31.29
C TYR A 321 5.08 -11.55 -32.62
N ASP A 322 4.05 -11.78 -33.43
CA ASP A 322 4.14 -12.57 -34.68
C ASP A 322 4.61 -11.77 -35.89
N LYS A 323 4.56 -10.43 -35.81
CA LYS A 323 4.96 -9.53 -36.92
C LYS A 323 6.44 -9.23 -36.89
N VAL A 324 7.06 -9.15 -35.71
CA VAL A 324 8.52 -8.99 -35.56
C VAL A 324 9.29 -10.16 -36.22
N MET A 325 8.78 -11.39 -36.08
CA MET A 325 9.36 -12.61 -36.68
C MET A 325 9.40 -12.57 -38.22
N ASN A 326 8.36 -11.99 -38.86
CA ASN A 326 8.29 -11.85 -40.32
C ASN A 326 8.93 -10.56 -40.85
N PHE A 327 9.42 -9.68 -39.97
CA PHE A 327 10.03 -8.39 -40.32
C PHE A 327 11.55 -8.47 -40.42
N ALA A 328 12.18 -9.35 -39.63
CA ALA A 328 13.63 -9.60 -39.67
C ALA A 328 14.15 -9.97 -41.08
N GLY A 329 13.38 -10.73 -41.86
CA GLY A 329 13.70 -11.05 -43.26
C GLY A 329 13.42 -9.92 -44.25
N ARG A 330 12.67 -8.88 -43.85
CA ARG A 330 12.31 -7.71 -44.67
C ARG A 330 13.18 -6.48 -44.39
N LEU A 331 13.85 -6.42 -43.23
CA LEU A 331 14.81 -5.36 -42.90
C LEU A 331 16.00 -5.30 -43.84
N SER A 332 16.41 -6.44 -44.42
CA SER A 332 17.53 -6.54 -45.36
C SER A 332 17.24 -5.92 -46.74
N TYR A 333 16.01 -5.49 -47.03
CA TYR A 333 15.64 -4.89 -48.31
C TYR A 333 15.17 -3.44 -48.15
N GLY A 334 16.15 -2.53 -48.20
CA GLY A 334 15.98 -1.21 -48.80
C GLY A 334 15.65 -0.06 -47.85
N GLY A 335 16.68 0.58 -47.29
CA GLY A 335 16.80 2.04 -47.09
C GLY A 335 15.63 2.84 -46.51
N ARG A 336 14.68 2.19 -45.84
CA ARG A 336 13.41 2.79 -45.39
C ARG A 336 13.47 3.30 -43.94
N TYR A 337 14.39 2.75 -43.16
CA TYR A 337 14.56 3.12 -41.75
C TYR A 337 15.94 3.74 -41.56
N SER A 338 16.01 4.84 -40.80
CA SER A 338 17.25 5.51 -40.43
C SER A 338 17.77 5.04 -39.07
N ALA A 339 16.88 4.59 -38.19
CA ALA A 339 17.24 4.07 -36.87
C ALA A 339 16.22 3.04 -36.38
N ILE A 340 16.66 2.16 -35.47
CA ILE A 340 15.83 1.15 -34.81
C ILE A 340 15.96 1.33 -33.29
N ILE A 341 14.82 1.34 -32.59
CA ILE A 341 14.74 1.33 -31.14
C ILE A 341 14.36 -0.07 -30.68
N LEU A 342 15.21 -0.67 -29.84
CA LEU A 342 15.05 -2.04 -29.35
C LEU A 342 14.59 -2.05 -27.88
N GLY A 343 13.38 -2.54 -27.64
CA GLY A 343 12.82 -2.89 -26.33
C GLY A 343 12.98 -4.39 -26.01
N ALA A 344 12.32 -4.86 -24.95
CA ALA A 344 12.32 -6.29 -24.61
C ALA A 344 11.78 -7.12 -25.80
N CYS A 345 12.63 -7.96 -26.39
CA CYS A 345 12.28 -8.86 -27.48
C CYS A 345 12.27 -10.32 -26.99
N PRO A 346 11.37 -11.19 -27.49
CA PRO A 346 11.34 -12.60 -27.11
C PRO A 346 12.64 -13.34 -27.48
N HIS A 347 13.07 -14.27 -26.61
CA HIS A 347 14.36 -14.96 -26.67
C HIS A 347 14.58 -15.94 -27.83
N LYS A 348 13.64 -16.12 -28.75
CA LYS A 348 13.81 -16.96 -29.95
C LYS A 348 13.32 -16.22 -31.18
N VAL A 349 14.27 -15.77 -31.99
CA VAL A 349 14.00 -15.23 -33.33
C VAL A 349 14.52 -16.28 -34.32
N ASP A 350 13.67 -16.73 -35.24
CA ASP A 350 14.11 -17.62 -36.32
C ASP A 350 14.86 -16.79 -37.39
N LEU A 351 15.93 -17.35 -37.99
CA LEU A 351 16.89 -16.72 -38.93
C LEU A 351 18.01 -15.85 -38.31
N LEU A 352 18.64 -16.31 -37.23
CA LEU A 352 19.82 -15.64 -36.64
C LEU A 352 21.13 -15.83 -37.42
N GLY A 353 21.23 -16.78 -38.35
CA GLY A 353 22.53 -17.11 -38.96
C GLY A 353 23.55 -17.47 -37.87
N ASP A 354 24.70 -16.81 -37.87
CA ASP A 354 25.81 -17.02 -36.91
C ASP A 354 25.79 -16.09 -35.69
N TYR A 355 24.78 -15.23 -35.53
CA TYR A 355 24.70 -14.27 -34.40
C TYR A 355 24.02 -14.89 -33.16
N SER A 356 24.36 -14.41 -31.96
CA SER A 356 23.82 -14.95 -30.69
C SER A 356 22.51 -14.30 -30.24
N SER A 357 22.15 -13.13 -30.78
CA SER A 357 20.85 -12.48 -30.58
C SER A 357 20.43 -11.61 -31.77
N PHE A 358 19.12 -11.35 -31.92
CA PHE A 358 18.60 -10.39 -32.90
C PHE A 358 19.14 -8.96 -32.67
N ILE A 359 19.41 -8.61 -31.41
CA ILE A 359 20.02 -7.34 -31.01
C ILE A 359 21.46 -7.24 -31.51
N GLU A 360 22.21 -8.34 -31.44
CA GLU A 360 23.60 -8.39 -31.93
C GLU A 360 23.66 -8.28 -33.47
N LYS A 361 22.75 -8.94 -34.18
CA LYS A 361 22.61 -8.81 -35.63
C LYS A 361 22.31 -7.36 -36.04
N CYS A 362 21.43 -6.67 -35.32
CA CYS A 362 21.08 -5.27 -35.62
C CYS A 362 22.22 -4.28 -35.33
N LYS A 363 23.20 -4.63 -34.48
CA LYS A 363 24.34 -3.76 -34.15
C LYS A 363 25.57 -3.98 -35.03
N ASN A 364 25.74 -5.19 -35.55
CA ASN A 364 26.97 -5.61 -36.22
C ASN A 364 26.85 -5.79 -37.74
N ASP A 365 25.66 -5.64 -38.33
CA ASP A 365 25.45 -5.70 -39.78
C ASP A 365 25.48 -4.28 -40.36
N GLU A 366 26.51 -3.97 -41.16
CA GLU A 366 26.65 -2.67 -41.84
C GLU A 366 25.51 -2.36 -42.82
N ASN A 367 24.72 -3.36 -43.22
CA ASN A 367 23.56 -3.19 -44.10
C ASN A 367 22.27 -2.83 -43.33
N LEU A 368 22.31 -2.75 -41.99
CA LEU A 368 21.16 -2.40 -41.16
C LEU A 368 21.25 -0.96 -40.61
N PRO A 369 20.11 -0.31 -40.36
CA PRO A 369 20.07 1.00 -39.70
C PRO A 369 20.60 0.94 -38.26
N ASP A 370 21.08 2.06 -37.74
CA ASP A 370 21.64 2.13 -36.38
C ASP A 370 20.61 1.67 -35.34
N ALA A 371 21.00 0.71 -34.51
CA ALA A 371 20.15 0.13 -33.48
C ALA A 371 20.50 0.65 -32.08
N PHE A 372 19.48 1.12 -31.35
CA PHE A 372 19.61 1.70 -30.02
C PHE A 372 18.81 0.91 -28.98
N ASP A 373 19.48 0.48 -27.91
CA ASP A 373 18.85 -0.24 -26.80
C ASP A 373 18.10 0.72 -25.87
N ALA A 374 16.79 0.52 -25.70
CA ALA A 374 16.02 1.23 -24.68
C ALA A 374 16.16 0.52 -23.32
N ARG A 375 17.08 0.98 -22.47
CA ARG A 375 17.32 0.41 -21.13
C ARG A 375 16.86 1.31 -19.99
N THR A 376 16.26 0.72 -18.95
CA THR A 376 15.96 1.41 -17.68
C THR A 376 17.24 1.81 -16.95
N PHE A 377 17.12 2.60 -15.87
CA PHE A 377 18.26 2.93 -15.01
C PHE A 377 18.85 1.68 -14.32
N SER A 378 18.04 0.65 -14.10
CA SER A 378 18.47 -0.66 -13.58
C SER A 378 19.13 -1.56 -14.64
N GLY A 379 19.24 -1.13 -15.90
CA GLY A 379 19.90 -1.88 -16.99
C GLY A 379 18.98 -2.86 -17.74
N GLU A 380 17.73 -2.99 -17.33
CA GLU A 380 16.73 -3.84 -17.98
C GLU A 380 16.31 -3.27 -19.34
N LEU A 381 16.21 -4.12 -20.36
CA LEU A 381 15.80 -3.73 -21.70
C LEU A 381 14.28 -3.51 -21.73
N LYS A 382 13.83 -2.26 -21.63
CA LYS A 382 12.41 -1.88 -21.59
C LYS A 382 12.21 -0.44 -22.05
N VAL A 383 11.19 -0.23 -22.88
CA VAL A 383 10.78 1.10 -23.33
C VAL A 383 9.91 1.76 -22.23
N THR A 384 10.53 2.66 -21.47
CA THR A 384 9.92 3.57 -20.48
C THR A 384 10.05 5.02 -20.96
N LYS A 385 9.46 5.99 -20.25
CA LYS A 385 9.52 7.40 -20.68
C LYS A 385 10.95 7.92 -20.70
N GLU A 386 11.71 7.58 -19.67
CA GLU A 386 13.09 8.04 -19.47
C GLU A 386 14.08 7.29 -20.36
N SER A 387 13.84 6.01 -20.68
CA SER A 387 14.68 5.28 -21.64
C SER A 387 14.41 5.74 -23.08
N TYR A 388 13.16 6.01 -23.44
CA TYR A 388 12.79 6.51 -24.76
C TYR A 388 13.38 7.90 -25.06
N LYS A 389 13.33 8.83 -24.10
CA LYS A 389 13.96 10.17 -24.24
C LYS A 389 15.46 10.09 -24.54
N ARG A 390 16.20 9.30 -23.75
CA ARG A 390 17.65 9.10 -23.93
C ARG A 390 17.98 8.50 -25.29
N VAL A 391 17.15 7.58 -25.78
CA VAL A 391 17.35 6.97 -27.11
C VAL A 391 17.10 7.99 -28.22
N LEU A 392 16.07 8.84 -28.12
CA LEU A 392 15.83 9.90 -29.12
C LEU A 392 16.99 10.90 -29.20
N GLU A 393 17.57 11.27 -28.06
CA GLU A 393 18.78 12.13 -28.01
C GLU A 393 19.98 11.46 -28.68
N ALA A 394 20.17 10.17 -28.45
CA ALA A 394 21.24 9.40 -29.07
C ALA A 394 21.07 9.30 -30.60
N ILE A 395 19.83 9.06 -31.08
CA ILE A 395 19.50 9.05 -32.52
C ILE A 395 19.81 10.40 -33.15
N ILE A 396 19.35 11.48 -32.52
CA ILE A 396 19.60 12.86 -32.96
C ILE A 396 21.10 13.12 -33.12
N ARG A 397 21.91 12.71 -32.14
CA ARG A 397 23.37 12.91 -32.17
C ARG A 397 24.00 12.12 -33.31
N SER A 398 23.63 10.85 -33.46
CA SER A 398 24.14 9.99 -34.53
C SER A 398 23.77 10.49 -35.93
N LEU A 399 22.52 10.93 -36.13
CA LEU A 399 22.08 11.50 -37.41
C LEU A 399 22.82 12.79 -37.76
N ARG A 400 23.14 13.64 -36.76
CA ARG A 400 23.95 14.85 -36.97
C ARG A 400 25.37 14.51 -37.39
N GLU A 401 26.01 13.54 -36.72
CA GLU A 401 27.35 13.07 -37.08
C GLU A 401 27.40 12.55 -38.53
N LYS A 402 26.35 11.84 -38.98
CA LYS A 402 26.23 11.34 -40.35
C LYS A 402 25.92 12.41 -41.41
N GLN A 403 25.34 13.56 -41.03
CA GLN A 403 25.14 14.69 -41.94
C GLN A 403 26.37 15.60 -42.04
N ALA A 404 27.28 15.52 -41.07
CA ALA A 404 28.51 16.30 -41.01
C ALA A 404 29.74 15.58 -41.63
N ALA A 405 29.66 14.26 -41.79
CA ALA A 405 30.60 13.43 -42.53
C ALA A 405 30.23 13.38 -44.03
#